data_AF-A0A7K1BAA8-F1
#
_entry.id   AF-A0A7K1BAA8-F1
#
_cell.length_a   1.000
_cell.length_b   1.000
_cell.length_c   1.000
_cell.angle_alpha   90.00
_cell.angle_beta   90.00
_cell.angle_gamma   90.00
#
_symmetry.space_group_name_H-M   'P 1'
#
loop_
_entity.id
_entity.type
_entity.pdbx_description
1 polymer ?
#
loop_
_entity_poly.entity_id
_entity_poly.type
_entity_poly.pdbx_seq_one_letter_code
_entity_poly.pdbx_strand_id
1 'polypeptide(L)' 'MEKTYGKPIDHWLELVRSQGIDQHMGTVAWLKAEHGLGHGHANAIVAHVKAAG' A
#
# COMPACT_ATOMS: atom_id res chain seq x y z
N MET A 1 -2.38 11.03 17.20
CA MET A 1 -1.02 10.91 16.65
C MET A 1 -0.76 9.44 16.34
N GLU A 2 -1.14 9.07 15.12
CA GLU A 2 -0.65 8.00 14.25
C GLU A 2 0.24 6.93 14.89
N LYS A 3 -0.38 5.97 15.57
CA LYS A 3 0.19 4.65 15.82
C LYS A 3 -0.80 3.61 15.30
N THR A 4 -0.65 3.21 14.05
CA THR A 4 -1.36 2.01 13.60
C THR A 4 -0.49 1.05 12.79
N TYR A 5 0.61 1.50 12.18
CA TYR A 5 1.63 0.62 11.64
C TYR A 5 2.94 1.37 11.79
N GLY A 6 3.93 0.84 12.51
CA GLY A 6 5.15 1.57 12.92
C GLY A 6 6.09 2.00 11.78
N LYS A 7 5.59 2.15 10.56
CA LYS A 7 6.32 2.56 9.37
C LYS A 7 5.62 3.75 8.71
N PRO A 8 6.37 4.73 8.19
CA PRO A 8 5.81 5.88 7.49
C PRO A 8 5.02 5.44 6.24
N ILE A 9 4.05 6.25 5.80
CA ILE A 9 3.27 5.99 4.58
C ILE A 9 4.18 5.85 3.34
N ASP A 10 5.26 6.62 3.31
CA ASP A 10 6.28 6.63 2.26
C ASP A 10 6.91 5.24 2.04
N HIS A 11 7.24 4.52 3.12
CA HIS A 11 7.75 3.15 3.04
C HIS A 11 6.77 2.24 2.28
N TRP A 12 5.46 2.39 2.49
CA TRP A 12 4.47 1.56 1.81
C TRP A 12 4.28 1.95 0.34
N LEU A 13 4.36 3.25 0.03
CA LEU A 13 4.30 3.73 -1.35
C LEU A 13 5.48 3.19 -2.15
N GLU A 14 6.70 3.26 -1.60
CA GLU A 14 7.92 2.77 -2.24
C GLU A 14 7.89 1.24 -2.40
N LEU A 15 7.39 0.53 -1.39
CA LEU A 15 7.19 -0.93 -1.45
C LEU A 15 6.26 -1.35 -2.59
N VAL A 16 5.12 -0.66 -2.73
CA VAL A 16 4.17 -0.91 -3.82
C VAL A 16 4.75 -0.53 -5.18
N ARG A 17 5.50 0.57 -5.28
CA ARG A 17 6.24 0.95 -6.49
C ARG A 17 7.24 -0.14 -6.91
N SER A 18 7.97 -0.68 -5.94
CA SER A 18 8.96 -1.73 -6.18
C SER A 18 8.34 -3.08 -6.56
N GLN A 19 7.12 -3.38 -6.09
CA GLN A 19 6.40 -4.60 -6.47
C GLN A 19 5.76 -4.51 -7.86
N GLY A 20 5.44 -3.30 -8.32
CA GLY A 20 4.72 -3.06 -9.58
C GLY A 20 3.20 -3.08 -9.39
N ILE A 21 2.52 -2.05 -9.89
CA ILE A 21 1.07 -1.84 -9.71
C ILE A 21 0.23 -2.56 -10.78
N ASP A 22 0.80 -3.51 -11.52
CA ASP A 22 0.19 -4.09 -12.71
C ASP A 22 -1.21 -4.68 -12.41
N GLN A 23 -1.44 -5.08 -11.16
CA GLN A 23 -2.74 -5.54 -10.67
C GLN A 23 -3.15 -4.81 -9.37
N HIS A 24 -3.88 -3.69 -9.48
CA HIS A 24 -4.43 -2.91 -8.34
C HIS A 24 -5.04 -3.80 -7.26
N MET A 25 -5.91 -4.73 -7.65
CA MET A 25 -6.57 -5.65 -6.73
C MET A 25 -5.63 -6.69 -6.13
N GLY A 26 -4.61 -7.12 -6.89
CA GLY A 26 -3.56 -8.03 -6.43
C GLY A 26 -2.68 -7.37 -5.36
N THR A 27 -2.26 -6.13 -5.59
CA THR A 27 -1.43 -5.39 -4.62
C THR A 27 -2.21 -5.07 -3.34
N VAL A 28 -3.49 -4.72 -3.42
CA VAL A 28 -4.34 -4.53 -2.24
C VAL A 28 -4.48 -5.84 -1.44
N ALA A 29 -4.70 -6.97 -2.12
CA ALA A 29 -4.77 -8.28 -1.46
C ALA A 29 -3.44 -8.66 -0.81
N TRP A 30 -2.32 -8.42 -1.49
CA TRP A 30 -0.97 -8.67 -0.99
C TRP A 30 -0.64 -7.83 0.26
N LEU A 31 -0.92 -6.51 0.25
CA LEU A 31 -0.74 -5.65 1.41
C LEU A 31 -1.56 -6.11 2.62
N LYS A 32 -2.76 -6.64 2.37
CA LYS A 32 -3.61 -7.18 3.43
C LYS A 32 -3.07 -8.51 3.98
N ALA A 33 -2.65 -9.41 3.09
CA ALA A 33 -2.20 -10.76 3.45
C ALA A 33 -0.81 -10.74 4.11
N GLU A 34 0.16 -10.08 3.48
CA GLU A 34 1.57 -10.11 3.91
C GLU A 34 1.88 -9.06 4.98
N HIS A 35 1.18 -7.93 4.97
CA HIS A 35 1.50 -6.78 5.83
C HIS A 35 0.40 -6.43 6.82
N GLY A 36 -0.72 -7.17 6.84
CA GLY A 36 -1.83 -6.95 7.76
C GLY A 36 -2.46 -5.57 7.59
N LEU A 37 -2.32 -4.95 6.42
CA LEU A 37 -2.77 -3.60 6.18
C LEU A 37 -4.31 -3.56 6.06
N GLY A 38 -4.96 -2.60 6.72
CA GLY A 38 -6.41 -2.43 6.61
C GLY A 38 -6.86 -2.07 5.20
N HIS A 39 -8.12 -2.40 4.85
CA HIS A 39 -8.68 -2.16 3.50
C HIS A 39 -8.52 -0.70 3.04
N GLY A 40 -8.87 0.27 3.89
CA GLY A 40 -8.78 1.70 3.55
C GLY A 40 -7.35 2.15 3.28
N HIS A 41 -6.39 1.72 4.09
CA HIS A 41 -4.98 2.05 3.90
C HIS A 41 -4.40 1.40 2.64
N ALA A 42 -4.69 0.11 2.42
CA ALA A 42 -4.20 -0.61 1.24
C ALA A 42 -4.71 0.03 -0.05
N ASN A 43 -5.99 0.39 -0.09
CA ASN A 43 -6.56 1.04 -1.26
C ASN A 43 -6.01 2.47 -1.45
N ALA A 44 -5.82 3.23 -0.38
CA ALA A 44 -5.25 4.58 -0.46
C ALA A 44 -3.80 4.57 -0.97
N ILE A 45 -2.96 3.63 -0.53
CA ILE A 45 -1.58 3.49 -0.98
C ILE A 45 -1.56 3.14 -2.46
N VAL A 46 -2.29 2.11 -2.89
CA VAL A 46 -2.30 1.67 -4.29
C VAL A 46 -2.86 2.77 -5.21
N ALA A 47 -3.93 3.46 -4.79
CA ALA A 47 -4.46 4.60 -5.52
C ALA A 47 -3.46 5.77 -5.63
N HIS A 48 -2.74 6.07 -4.54
CA HIS A 48 -1.71 7.11 -4.55
C HIS A 48 -0.55 6.76 -5.48
N VAL A 49 -0.04 5.53 -5.43
CA VAL A 49 1.04 5.11 -6.31
C VAL A 49 0.59 5.14 -7.78
N LYS A 50 -0.65 4.71 -8.08
CA LYS A 50 -1.23 4.78 -9.43
C LYS A 50 -1.46 6.20 -9.93
N ALA A 51 -1.74 7.15 -9.04
CA ALA A 51 -1.93 8.55 -9.40
C ALA A 51 -0.59 9.32 -9.51
N ALA A 52 0.45 8.84 -8.85
CA ALA A 52 1.78 9.46 -8.80
C ALA A 52 2.78 8.87 -9.82
N GLY A 53 2.39 7.84 -10.58
CA GLY A 53 3.15 7.28 -11.70
C GLY A 53 2.40 7.48 -13.01
#